data_AF-A0A382YIQ2-F1
#
_entry.id   AF-A0A382YIQ2-F1
#
_cell.length_a   1.000
_cell.length_b   1.000
_cell.length_c   1.000
_cell.angle_alpha   90.00
_cell.angle_beta   90.00
_cell.angle_gamma   90.00
#
_symmetry.space_group_name_H-M   'P 1'
#
loop_
_entity.id
_entity.type
_entity.pdbx_description
1 polymer ?
#
loop_
_entity_poly.entity_id
_entity_poly.type
_entity_poly.pdbx_seq_one_letter_code
_entity_poly.pdbx_strand_id
1 'polypeptide(L)'
;MTDQTSDTAARLNAALEGRYRIDRELGEGGMATVYLADDLRHERKVALKVLKPELAAVVGADRFLAEIKTTANLQHPHILPL
;
A
#
# COMPACT_ATOMS: atom_id res chain seq x y z
N MET A 1 -14.50 17.81 -4.34
CA MET A 1 -13.74 17.11 -3.28
C MET A 1 -12.92 16.01 -3.97
N THR A 2 -11.92 16.43 -4.76
CA THR A 2 -11.29 15.54 -5.76
C THR A 2 -9.79 15.79 -5.92
N ASP A 3 -9.19 16.62 -5.07
CA ASP A 3 -7.84 17.14 -5.27
C ASP A 3 -6.76 16.44 -4.42
N GLN A 4 -7.16 15.83 -3.29
CA GLN A 4 -6.23 15.23 -2.32
C GLN A 4 -5.69 13.84 -2.73
N THR A 5 -6.50 13.04 -3.44
CA THR A 5 -6.09 11.71 -3.93
C THR A 5 -5.03 11.84 -5.03
N SER A 6 -5.16 12.84 -5.89
CA SER A 6 -4.20 13.15 -6.96
C SER A 6 -2.82 13.53 -6.40
N ASP A 7 -2.80 14.41 -5.39
CA ASP A 7 -1.54 14.84 -4.74
C ASP A 7 -0.85 13.67 -4.01
N THR A 8 -1.62 12.82 -3.32
CA THR A 8 -1.04 11.64 -2.63
C THR A 8 -0.43 10.64 -3.61
N ALA A 9 -1.12 10.32 -4.70
CA ALA A 9 -0.60 9.42 -5.72
C ALA A 9 0.66 9.99 -6.40
N ALA A 10 0.73 11.30 -6.64
CA ALA A 10 1.91 11.96 -7.19
C ALA A 10 3.11 11.85 -6.24
N ARG A 11 2.91 12.13 -4.94
CA ARG A 11 3.95 11.98 -3.91
C ARG A 11 4.43 10.54 -3.77
N LEU A 12 3.51 9.57 -3.82
CA LEU A 12 3.86 8.14 -3.79
C LEU A 12 4.66 7.72 -5.02
N ASN A 13 4.29 8.19 -6.21
CA ASN A 13 5.06 7.94 -7.43
C ASN A 13 6.48 8.50 -7.35
N ALA A 14 6.65 9.71 -6.81
CA ALA A 14 7.98 10.28 -6.59
C ALA A 14 8.79 9.47 -5.55
N ALA A 15 8.16 9.06 -4.44
CA ALA A 15 8.83 8.31 -3.38
C ALA A 15 9.21 6.87 -3.76
N LEU A 16 8.48 6.27 -4.71
CA LEU A 16 8.67 4.88 -5.15
C LEU A 16 9.28 4.77 -6.55
N GLU A 17 9.79 5.89 -7.08
CA GLU A 17 10.33 6.00 -8.43
C GLU A 17 11.38 4.90 -8.72
N GLY A 18 11.33 4.35 -9.93
CA GLY A 18 12.24 3.29 -10.37
C GLY A 18 11.93 1.90 -9.81
N ARG A 19 10.92 1.75 -8.95
CA ARG A 19 10.46 0.43 -8.47
C ARG A 19 8.97 0.21 -8.63
N TYR A 20 8.14 1.14 -8.19
CA TYR A 20 6.70 1.04 -8.31
C TYR A 20 6.11 2.27 -8.99
N ARG A 21 5.09 2.07 -9.81
CA ARG A 21 4.28 3.14 -10.39
C ARG A 21 2.83 2.98 -9.96
N ILE A 22 2.31 3.94 -9.21
CA ILE A 22 0.90 3.99 -8.79
C ILE A 22 0.02 4.25 -10.00
N ASP A 23 -1.01 3.41 -10.17
CA ASP A 23 -2.01 3.48 -11.23
C ASP A 23 -3.27 4.18 -10.70
N ARG A 24 -3.93 3.56 -9.72
CA ARG A 24 -5.14 4.07 -9.09
C ARG A 24 -5.34 3.54 -7.69
N GLU A 25 -6.19 4.21 -6.93
CA GLU A 25 -6.71 3.66 -5.67
C GLU A 25 -7.63 2.45 -5.94
N LEU A 26 -7.51 1.42 -5.11
CA LEU A 26 -8.38 0.24 -5.09
C LEU A 26 -9.40 0.31 -3.95
N GLY A 27 -9.04 0.95 -2.85
CA GLY A 27 -9.97 1.22 -1.76
C GLY A 27 -9.30 1.78 -0.51
N GLU A 28 -10.14 2.34 0.35
CA GLU A 28 -9.74 2.99 1.58
C GLU A 28 -10.33 2.24 2.78
N GLY A 29 -9.47 1.86 3.72
CA GLY A 29 -9.87 1.25 4.99
C GLY A 29 -9.65 2.20 6.16
N GLY A 30 -9.94 1.70 7.37
CA GLY A 30 -9.72 2.47 8.59
C GLY A 30 -8.26 2.91 8.76
N MET A 31 -7.28 2.05 8.45
CA MET A 31 -5.86 2.25 8.79
C MET A 31 -4.96 2.65 7.62
N ALA A 32 -5.39 2.33 6.40
CA ALA A 32 -4.56 2.40 5.21
C ALA A 32 -5.42 2.58 3.97
N THR A 33 -4.79 3.07 2.91
CA THR A 33 -5.33 3.10 1.55
C THR A 33 -4.57 2.07 0.71
N VAL A 34 -5.28 1.33 -0.13
CA VAL A 34 -4.70 0.33 -1.03
C VAL A 34 -4.70 0.87 -2.44
N TYR A 35 -3.54 0.83 -3.10
CA TYR A 35 -3.35 1.26 -4.47
C TYR A 35 -3.01 0.09 -5.38
N LEU A 36 -3.48 0.15 -6.62
CA LEU A 36 -2.94 -0.65 -7.71
C LEU A 36 -1.65 0.00 -8.20
N ALA A 37 -0.60 -0.78 -8.38
CA ALA A 37 0.66 -0.31 -8.90
C ALA A 37 1.31 -1.31 -9.86
N ASP A 38 2.16 -0.82 -10.75
CA ASP A 38 3.10 -1.63 -11.52
C ASP A 38 4.38 -1.83 -10.72
N ASP A 39 4.77 -3.09 -10.48
CA ASP A 39 6.14 -3.43 -10.07
C ASP A 39 7.02 -3.46 -11.32
N LEU A 40 7.84 -2.42 -11.48
CA LEU A 40 8.67 -2.23 -12.67
C LEU A 40 9.81 -3.24 -12.77
N ARG A 41 10.17 -3.90 -11.67
CA ARG A 41 11.24 -4.92 -11.67
C ARG A 41 10.73 -6.30 -12.06
N HIS A 42 9.50 -6.62 -11.67
CA HIS A 42 8.90 -7.94 -11.89
C HIS A 42 7.81 -7.92 -12.96
N GLU A 43 7.59 -6.77 -13.61
CA GLU A 43 6.64 -6.57 -14.72
C GLU A 43 5.22 -7.09 -14.40
N ARG A 44 4.76 -6.83 -13.18
CA ARG A 44 3.45 -7.30 -12.70
C ARG A 44 2.68 -6.22 -11.95
N LYS A 45 1.35 -6.31 -11.98
CA LYS A 45 0.48 -5.51 -11.12
C LYS A 45 0.55 -6.01 -9.68
N VAL A 46 0.66 -5.10 -8.73
CA VAL A 46 0.70 -5.36 -7.29
C VAL A 46 -0.27 -4.44 -6.54
N ALA A 47 -0.72 -4.88 -5.37
CA ALA A 47 -1.47 -4.04 -4.44
C ALA A 47 -0.50 -3.46 -3.40
N LEU A 48 -0.46 -2.13 -3.28
CA LEU A 48 0.35 -1.43 -2.28
C LEU A 48 -0.55 -0.86 -1.18
N LYS A 49 -0.41 -1.39 0.04
CA LYS A 49 -1.13 -0.90 1.23
C LYS A 49 -0.29 0.18 1.92
N VAL A 50 -0.76 1.43 1.88
CA VAL A 50 -0.07 2.61 2.41
C VAL A 50 -0.80 3.09 3.66
N LEU A 51 -0.09 3.20 4.78
CA LEU A 51 -0.67 3.71 6.03
C LEU A 51 -1.08 5.19 5.90
N LYS A 52 -2.21 5.54 6.50
CA LYS A 52 -2.65 6.93 6.57
C LYS A 52 -1.74 7.73 7.53
N PRO A 53 -1.27 8.92 7.15
CA PRO A 53 -0.37 9.73 8.00
C PRO A 53 -0.94 10.01 9.39
N GLU A 54 -2.25 10.27 9.50
CA GLU A 54 -2.88 10.58 10.80
C GLU A 54 -2.86 9.39 11.77
N LEU A 55 -2.85 8.16 11.23
CA LEU A 55 -2.92 6.94 12.04
C LEU A 55 -1.55 6.33 12.33
N ALA A 56 -0.54 6.65 11.52
CA ALA A 56 0.85 6.28 11.80
C ALA A 56 1.31 6.82 13.16
N ALA A 57 0.83 8.00 13.55
CA ALA A 57 1.15 8.64 14.84
C ALA A 57 0.35 8.09 16.03
N VAL A 58 -0.87 7.58 15.81
CA VAL A 58 -1.82 7.21 16.87
C VAL A 58 -1.88 5.71 17.14
N VAL A 59 -1.89 4.88 16.08
CA VAL A 59 -1.97 3.41 16.20
C VAL A 59 -0.59 2.75 16.05
N GLY A 60 0.39 3.53 15.60
CA GLY A 60 1.78 3.12 15.49
C GLY A 60 2.06 2.19 14.32
N ALA A 61 3.32 2.21 13.85
CA ALA A 61 3.84 1.24 12.88
C ALA A 61 3.71 -0.20 13.40
N ASP A 62 3.60 -0.41 14.71
CA ASP A 62 3.57 -1.73 15.34
C ASP A 62 2.41 -2.61 14.90
N ARG A 63 1.19 -2.05 14.79
CA ARG A 63 0.03 -2.84 14.32
C ARG A 63 0.17 -3.23 12.85
N PHE A 64 0.72 -2.33 12.03
CA PHE A 64 1.01 -2.62 10.63
C PHE A 64 2.10 -3.69 10.49
N LEU A 65 3.15 -3.61 11.29
CA LEU A 65 4.21 -4.62 11.36
C LEU A 65 3.68 -5.96 11.87
N ALA A 66 2.73 -5.97 12.81
CA ALA A 66 2.08 -7.18 13.28
C ALA A 66 1.24 -7.85 12.18
N GLU A 67 0.52 -7.07 11.37
CA GLU A 67 -0.18 -7.59 10.19
C GLU A 67 0.80 -8.22 9.19
N ILE A 68 1.89 -7.53 8.85
CA ILE A 68 2.92 -8.07 7.95
C ILE A 68 3.48 -9.39 8.49
N LYS A 69 3.87 -9.45 9.76
CA LYS A 69 4.40 -10.67 10.39
C LYS A 69 3.38 -11.81 10.36
N THR A 70 2.11 -11.50 10.58
CA THR A 70 1.04 -12.51 10.59
C THR A 70 0.84 -13.06 9.18
N THR A 71 0.63 -12.18 8.18
CA THR A 71 0.36 -12.59 6.80
C THR A 71 1.57 -13.24 6.13
N ALA A 72 2.80 -12.80 6.43
CA ALA A 72 4.01 -13.39 5.86
C ALA A 72 4.21 -14.87 6.23
N ASN A 73 3.67 -15.29 7.38
CA ASN A 73 3.73 -16.67 7.85
C ASN A 73 2.58 -17.54 7.30
N LEU A 74 1.62 -16.97 6.57
CA LEU A 74 0.49 -17.70 6.01
C LEU A 74 0.77 -18.07 4.55
N GLN A 75 1.01 -19.35 4.29
CA GLN A 75 1.10 -19.91 2.94
C GLN A 75 -0.09 -20.83 2.69
N HIS A 76 -1.03 -20.37 1.86
CA HIS A 76 -2.21 -21.15 1.49
C HIS A 76 -2.73 -20.68 0.12
N PRO A 77 -3.26 -21.57 -0.76
CA PRO A 77 -3.76 -21.20 -2.09
C PRO A 77 -4.90 -20.17 -2.12
N HIS A 78 -5.52 -19.90 -0.97
CA HIS A 78 -6.60 -18.91 -0.82
C HIS A 78 -6.19 -17.67 0.00
N ILE A 79 -4.91 -17.54 0.30
CA ILE A 79 -4.35 -16.37 0.98
C ILE A 79 -3.36 -15.72 0.01
N LEU A 80 -3.53 -14.42 -0.23
CA LEU A 80 -2.58 -13.68 -1.04
C LEU A 80 -1.24 -13.58 -0.30
N PRO A 81 -0.14 -14.08 -0.89
CA PRO A 81 1.18 -13.92 -0.30
C PRO A 81 1.65 -12.46 -0.40
N LEU A 82 2.50 -12.06 0.55
CA LEU A 82 3.20 -10.78 0.56
C LEU A 82 4.40 -10.76 -0.40
#